data_AF-A0A8X6Y8A6-F1
#
_entry.id   AF-A0A8X6Y8A6-F1
#
_cell.length_a   1.000
_cell.length_b   1.000
_cell.length_c   1.000
_cell.angle_alpha   90.00
_cell.angle_beta   90.00
_cell.angle_gamma   90.00
#
_symmetry.space_group_name_H-M   'P 1'
#
loop_
_entity.id
_entity.type
_entity.pdbx_description
1 polymer ?
#
loop_
_entity_poly.entity_id
_entity_poly.type
_entity_poly.pdbx_seq_one_letter_code
_entity_poly.pdbx_strand_id
1 'polypeptide(L)'
;MDALKLKRKLLRTSFTATANKLKEYLATKEDAKYGDNLSALNSQLQDKFLRLDEVQNKISDLLLENTATAAEYETDFEGAEDYRDNFFELKSKIETLLNKDSGSLLESSSSV
;
A
#
# COMPACT_ATOMS: atom_id res chain seq x y z
N MET A 1 -19.40 16.14 -3.50
CA MET A 1 -17.93 16.09 -3.66
C MET A 1 -17.17 16.17 -2.32
N ASP A 2 -17.51 17.13 -1.45
CA ASP A 2 -16.71 17.42 -0.24
C ASP A 2 -16.58 16.26 0.75
N ALA A 3 -17.66 15.51 0.98
CA ALA A 3 -17.62 14.32 1.84
C ALA A 3 -16.63 13.26 1.33
N LEU A 4 -16.56 13.04 0.01
CA LEU A 4 -15.60 12.11 -0.60
C LEU A 4 -14.17 12.63 -0.49
N LYS A 5 -13.94 13.93 -0.73
CA LYS A 5 -12.63 14.57 -0.56
C LYS A 5 -12.13 14.45 0.90
N LEU A 6 -13.02 14.63 1.88
CA LEU A 6 -12.70 14.43 3.30
C LEU A 6 -12.37 12.97 3.60
N LYS A 7 -13.20 12.03 3.12
CA LYS A 7 -12.95 10.58 3.28
C LYS A 7 -11.60 10.18 2.70
N ARG A 8 -11.28 10.65 1.48
CA ARG A 8 -9.97 10.44 0.84
C ARG A 8 -8.83 10.97 1.69
N LYS A 9 -8.96 12.18 2.24
CA LYS A 9 -7.92 12.77 3.10
C LYS A 9 -7.63 11.88 4.31
N LEU A 10 -8.66 11.42 5.00
CA LEU A 10 -8.53 10.52 6.16
C LEU A 10 -7.88 9.18 5.78
N LEU A 11 -8.29 8.60 4.65
CA LEU A 11 -7.72 7.35 4.14
C LEU A 11 -6.26 7.50 3.75
N ARG A 12 -5.89 8.60 3.05
CA ARG A 12 -4.49 8.93 2.72
C ARG A 12 -3.64 9.03 3.99
N THR A 13 -4.11 9.76 5.01
CA THR A 13 -3.40 9.86 6.29
C THR A 13 -3.20 8.49 6.94
N SER A 14 -4.25 7.66 7.00
CA SER A 14 -4.13 6.33 7.60
C SER A 14 -3.23 5.39 6.78
N PHE A 15 -3.30 5.45 5.46
CA PHE A 15 -2.45 4.67 4.56
C PHE A 15 -0.97 5.06 4.74
N THR A 16 -0.66 6.36 4.71
CA THR A 16 0.72 6.86 4.89
C THR A 16 1.31 6.43 6.23
N ALA A 17 0.52 6.47 7.31
CA ALA A 17 0.99 6.00 8.62
C ALA A 17 1.36 4.50 8.60
N THR A 18 0.52 3.65 8.00
CA THR A 18 0.80 2.22 7.85
C THR A 18 1.99 1.97 6.92
N ALA A 19 2.08 2.69 5.80
CA ALA A 19 3.18 2.59 4.86
C ALA A 19 4.53 2.98 5.51
N ASN A 20 4.57 4.06 6.28
CA ASN A 20 5.78 4.48 6.99
C ASN A 20 6.19 3.47 8.06
N LYS A 21 5.24 2.98 8.86
CA LYS A 21 5.51 1.92 9.82
C LYS A 21 6.08 0.67 9.15
N LEU A 22 5.57 0.31 7.98
CA LEU A 22 6.08 -0.81 7.21
C LEU A 22 7.49 -0.52 6.66
N LYS A 23 7.78 0.69 6.16
CA LYS A 23 9.13 1.10 5.72
C LYS A 23 10.15 1.02 6.86
N GLU A 24 9.79 1.49 8.06
CA GLU A 24 10.62 1.37 9.26
C GLU A 24 10.86 -0.10 9.60
N TYR A 25 9.80 -0.91 9.61
CA TYR A 25 9.92 -2.35 9.87
C TYR A 25 10.82 -3.04 8.84
N LEU A 26 10.69 -2.70 7.56
CA LEU A 26 11.54 -3.23 6.49
C LEU A 26 13.02 -2.90 6.68
N ALA A 27 13.36 -1.80 7.37
CA ALA A 27 14.73 -1.39 7.63
C ALA A 27 15.38 -2.13 8.81
N THR A 28 14.62 -2.61 9.80
CA THR A 28 15.15 -3.10 11.08
C THR A 28 15.28 -4.63 11.20
N LYS A 29 14.96 -5.42 10.16
CA LYS A 29 14.95 -6.92 10.12
C LYS A 29 15.66 -7.64 11.31
N GLU A 30 14.95 -7.98 12.39
CA GLU A 30 15.64 -8.45 13.60
C GLU A 30 15.17 -9.74 14.31
N ASP A 31 14.00 -10.36 14.05
CA ASP A 31 13.66 -11.63 14.74
C ASP A 31 12.50 -12.43 14.11
N ALA A 32 12.16 -13.61 14.66
CA ALA A 32 11.07 -14.46 14.15
C ALA A 32 9.66 -13.82 14.28
N LYS A 33 9.47 -12.81 15.15
CA LYS A 33 8.22 -12.03 15.19
C LYS A 33 8.09 -11.08 14.00
N TYR A 34 9.14 -10.95 13.20
CA TYR A 34 9.17 -10.23 11.95
C TYR A 34 8.15 -10.72 10.94
N GLY A 35 8.06 -12.04 10.71
CA GLY A 35 7.13 -12.61 9.72
C GLY A 35 5.65 -12.33 10.05
N ASP A 36 5.24 -12.60 11.29
CA ASP A 36 3.85 -12.41 11.74
C ASP A 36 3.43 -10.93 11.69
N ASN A 37 4.29 -10.03 12.19
CA ASN A 37 4.01 -8.59 12.16
C ASN A 37 4.02 -8.04 10.73
N LEU A 38 4.93 -8.51 9.87
CA LEU A 38 5.02 -8.09 8.47
C LEU A 38 3.77 -8.52 7.71
N SER A 39 3.30 -9.75 7.89
CA SER A 39 2.07 -10.23 7.27
C SER A 39 0.84 -9.44 7.74
N ALA A 40 0.72 -9.16 9.03
CA ALA A 40 -0.38 -8.37 9.59
C ALA A 40 -0.38 -6.92 9.07
N LEU A 41 0.79 -6.28 8.98
CA LEU A 41 0.92 -4.93 8.42
C LEU A 41 0.64 -4.91 6.92
N ASN A 42 1.01 -5.96 6.18
CA ASN A 42 0.69 -6.10 4.76
C ASN A 42 -0.83 -6.18 4.53
N SER A 43 -1.55 -7.01 5.29
CA SER A 43 -3.01 -7.09 5.21
C SER A 43 -3.68 -5.75 5.52
N GLN A 44 -3.18 -5.01 6.52
CA GLN A 44 -3.67 -3.67 6.83
C GLN A 44 -3.41 -2.67 5.70
N LEU A 45 -2.23 -2.71 5.09
CA LEU A 45 -1.87 -1.85 3.97
C LEU A 45 -2.80 -2.13 2.77
N GLN A 46 -3.08 -3.40 2.47
CA GLN A 46 -3.96 -3.81 1.38
C GLN A 46 -5.42 -3.37 1.61
N ASP A 47 -5.99 -3.60 2.80
CA ASP A 47 -7.36 -3.13 3.11
C ASP A 47 -7.47 -1.60 2.98
N LYS A 48 -6.49 -0.85 3.50
CA LYS A 48 -6.46 0.60 3.40
C LYS A 48 -6.34 1.08 1.96
N PHE A 49 -5.49 0.43 1.16
CA PHE A 49 -5.33 0.74 -0.25
C PHE A 49 -6.65 0.53 -1.01
N LEU A 50 -7.31 -0.63 -0.85
CA LEU A 50 -8.57 -0.92 -1.53
C LEU A 50 -9.66 0.11 -1.24
N ARG A 51 -9.79 0.53 0.03
CA ARG A 51 -10.74 1.57 0.42
C ARG A 51 -10.37 2.94 -0.15
N LEU A 52 -9.08 3.25 -0.25
CA LEU A 52 -8.59 4.50 -0.84
C LEU A 52 -8.84 4.53 -2.34
N ASP A 53 -8.50 3.45 -3.04
CA ASP A 53 -8.68 3.27 -4.48
C ASP A 53 -10.16 3.39 -4.88
N GLU A 54 -11.06 2.76 -4.12
CA GLU A 54 -12.50 2.89 -4.34
C GLU A 54 -13.00 4.35 -4.22
N VAL A 55 -12.47 5.11 -3.26
CA VAL A 55 -12.83 6.52 -3.08
C VAL A 55 -12.20 7.40 -4.16
N GLN A 56 -10.98 7.08 -4.60
CA GLN A 56 -10.31 7.79 -5.69
C GLN A 56 -11.07 7.61 -7.00
N ASN A 57 -11.43 6.37 -7.38
CA ASN A 57 -12.21 6.10 -8.58
C ASN A 57 -13.55 6.85 -8.58
N LYS A 58 -14.27 6.85 -7.45
CA LYS A 58 -15.51 7.63 -7.29
C LYS A 58 -15.31 9.14 -7.45
N ILE A 59 -14.16 9.68 -7.04
CA ILE A 59 -13.83 11.10 -7.22
C ILE A 59 -13.53 11.39 -8.69
N SER A 60 -12.73 10.53 -9.35
CA SER A 60 -12.41 10.65 -10.76
C SER A 60 -13.66 10.61 -11.64
N ASP A 61 -14.57 9.66 -11.41
CA ASP A 61 -15.85 9.57 -12.13
C ASP A 61 -16.66 10.86 -12.01
N LEU A 62 -16.78 11.40 -10.78
CA LEU A 62 -17.50 12.65 -10.55
C LEU A 62 -16.82 13.87 -11.19
N LEU A 63 -15.49 13.90 -11.27
CA LEU A 63 -14.77 14.98 -11.96
C LEU A 63 -15.02 14.94 -13.47
N LEU A 64 -15.04 13.74 -14.06
CA LEU A 64 -15.36 13.54 -15.48
C LEU A 64 -16.81 13.94 -15.79
N GLU A 65 -17.75 13.68 -14.88
CA GLU A 65 -19.16 14.03 -15.04
C GLU A 65 -19.46 15.52 -14.87
N ASN A 66 -18.75 16.24 -13.98
CA ASN A 66 -19.13 17.61 -13.56
C ASN A 66 -18.48 18.78 -14.31
N THR A 67 -18.04 18.62 -15.56
CA THR A 67 -17.29 19.67 -16.30
C THR A 67 -16.12 20.24 -15.48
N ALA A 68 -15.46 19.39 -14.67
CA ALA A 68 -14.22 19.80 -14.02
C ALA A 68 -13.21 20.22 -15.09
N THR A 69 -12.32 21.14 -14.75
CA THR A 69 -11.26 21.49 -15.69
C THR A 69 -10.34 20.29 -15.89
N ALA A 70 -9.77 20.15 -17.09
CA ALA A 70 -8.79 19.09 -17.37
C ALA A 70 -7.63 19.11 -16.36
N ALA A 71 -7.22 20.30 -15.91
CA ALA A 71 -6.17 20.48 -14.90
C ALA A 71 -6.57 19.90 -13.52
N GLU A 72 -7.81 20.10 -13.09
CA GLU A 72 -8.29 19.54 -11.81
C GLU A 72 -8.34 18.02 -11.84
N TYR A 73 -8.77 17.43 -12.97
CA TYR A 73 -8.75 15.99 -13.15
C TYR A 73 -7.33 15.44 -13.14
N GLU A 74 -6.42 16.05 -13.91
CA GLU A 74 -5.02 15.60 -14.02
C GLU A 74 -4.32 15.61 -12.66
N THR A 75 -4.44 16.72 -11.91
CA THR A 75 -3.85 16.82 -10.56
C THR A 75 -4.42 15.76 -9.61
N ASP A 76 -5.70 15.43 -9.74
CA ASP A 76 -6.34 14.39 -8.92
C ASP A 76 -5.81 12.99 -9.26
N PHE A 77 -5.68 12.72 -10.56
CA PHE A 77 -5.20 11.47 -11.13
C PHE A 77 -3.72 11.22 -10.78
N GLU A 78 -2.83 12.18 -10.99
CA GLU A 78 -1.41 12.08 -10.61
C GLU A 78 -1.27 11.76 -9.11
N GLY A 79 -1.98 12.50 -8.27
CA GLY A 79 -1.98 12.25 -6.83
C GLY A 79 -2.67 10.94 -6.41
N ALA A 80 -3.36 10.24 -7.32
CA ALA A 80 -3.85 8.88 -7.08
C ALA A 80 -2.82 7.82 -7.47
N GLU A 81 -2.17 8.00 -8.61
CA GLU A 81 -1.09 7.12 -9.08
C GLU A 81 0.09 7.08 -8.09
N ASP A 82 0.47 8.22 -7.49
CA ASP A 82 1.52 8.25 -6.45
C ASP A 82 1.26 7.26 -5.29
N TYR A 83 0.00 7.15 -4.86
CA TYR A 83 -0.38 6.23 -3.78
C TYR A 83 -0.41 4.78 -4.25
N ARG A 84 -0.79 4.57 -5.50
CA ARG A 84 -0.83 3.25 -6.15
C ARG A 84 0.58 2.70 -6.37
N ASP A 85 1.50 3.52 -6.86
CA ASP A 85 2.90 3.16 -7.04
C ASP A 85 3.56 2.81 -5.71
N ASN A 86 3.39 3.66 -4.69
CA ASN A 86 3.91 3.40 -3.35
C ASN A 86 3.32 2.11 -2.74
N PHE A 87 2.04 1.80 -3.01
CA PHE A 87 1.44 0.53 -2.59
C PHE A 87 2.11 -0.67 -3.26
N PHE A 88 2.24 -0.66 -4.60
CA PHE A 88 2.83 -1.77 -5.33
C PHE A 88 4.32 -1.97 -5.02
N GLU A 89 5.07 -0.88 -4.83
CA GLU A 89 6.46 -0.94 -4.41
C GLU A 89 6.61 -1.64 -3.05
N LEU A 90 5.81 -1.25 -2.06
CA LEU A 90 5.83 -1.86 -0.74
C LEU A 90 5.39 -3.32 -0.79
N LYS A 91 4.31 -3.62 -1.51
CA LYS A 91 3.79 -4.97 -1.68
C LYS A 91 4.84 -5.91 -2.28
N SER A 92 5.49 -5.49 -3.36
CA SER A 92 6.56 -6.25 -4.02
C SER A 92 7.73 -6.55 -3.06
N LYS A 93 8.15 -5.55 -2.26
CA LYS A 93 9.19 -5.72 -1.24
C LYS A 93 8.78 -6.74 -0.18
N ILE A 94 7.54 -6.67 0.32
CA ILE A 94 7.01 -7.60 1.33
C ILE A 94 6.96 -9.02 0.78
N GLU A 95 6.38 -9.21 -0.40
CA GLU A 95 6.23 -10.52 -1.04
C GLU A 95 7.60 -11.17 -1.28
N THR A 96 8.59 -10.38 -1.71
CA THR A 96 9.97 -10.87 -1.86
C THR A 96 10.56 -11.37 -0.55
N LEU A 97 10.29 -10.70 0.57
CA LEU A 97 10.81 -11.11 1.88
C LEU A 97 10.12 -12.37 2.42
N LEU A 98 8.79 -12.42 2.35
CA LEU A 98 8.02 -13.60 2.80
C LEU A 98 8.37 -14.85 1.97
N ASN A 99 8.62 -14.69 0.67
CA ASN A 99 9.03 -15.79 -0.20
C ASN A 99 10.48 -16.24 0.06
N LYS A 100 11.40 -15.34 0.44
CA LYS A 100 12.77 -15.72 0.81
C LYS A 100 12.83 -16.48 2.13
N ASP A 101 12.02 -16.12 3.13
CA ASP A 101 11.92 -16.88 4.39
C ASP A 101 11.43 -18.32 4.17
N SER A 102 10.56 -18.52 3.17
CA SER A 102 10.05 -19.84 2.79
C SER A 102 11.10 -20.73 2.09
N GLY A 103 12.18 -20.13 1.55
CA GLY A 103 13.22 -20.82 0.77
C GLY A 103 14.45 -21.27 1.56
N SER A 104 14.56 -20.93 2.85
CA SER A 104 15.77 -21.22 3.65
C SER A 104 15.79 -22.59 4.34
N LEU A 105 14.79 -23.46 4.15
CA LEU A 105 14.67 -24.72 4.91
C LEU A 105 15.17 -25.98 4.18
N LEU A 106 15.78 -25.90 2.99
CA LEU A 106 16.11 -27.09 2.18
C LEU A 106 17.59 -27.32 1.85
N GLU A 107 18.54 -26.66 2.51
CA GLU A 107 19.97 -26.97 2.36
C GLU A 107 20.57 -27.38 3.73
N SER A 108 20.04 -28.45 4.32
CA SER A 108 20.66 -29.13 5.46
C SER A 108 20.23 -30.59 5.50
N SER A 109 20.66 -31.36 4.51
CA SER A 109 20.79 -32.83 4.51
C SER A 109 21.33 -33.21 3.13
N SER A 110 22.62 -33.47 2.96
CA SER A 110 23.13 -34.82 3.20
C SER A 110 24.65 -34.79 3.34
N SER A 111 25.15 -35.16 4.52
CA SER A 111 26.46 -35.80 4.64
C SER A 111 26.32 -37.24 4.17
N VAL A 112 27.09 -37.66 3.16
CA VAL A 112 27.90 -38.89 3.18
C VAL A 112 29.11 -38.69 2.26
#